data_AF-A0AB33ZUW1-F1
#
_entry.id   AF-A0AB33ZUW1-F1
#
_cell.length_a   1.000
_cell.length_b   1.000
_cell.length_c   1.000
_cell.angle_alpha   90.00
_cell.angle_beta   90.00
_cell.angle_gamma   90.00
#
_symmetry.space_group_name_H-M   'P 1'
#
loop_
_entity.id
_entity.type
_entity.pdbx_description
1 polymer ?
#
loop_
_entity_poly.entity_id
_entity_poly.type
_entity_poly.pdbx_seq_one_letter_code
_entity_poly.pdbx_strand_id
1 'polypeptide(L)'
;MSVVEENLSEDIKYYANGYLIPVDANHNKLSEIDKKQLITNSINPTKAIFPKLELENIVLKPIKGVEIKDPGRDYEVPYLLVHKYIAVDEKHPREEVSPAYYRRIVTARVHYQGAGDQTPADAEQTVTWTRTVTYDEVSKEVIDNGMYTTEWLADKDIFEATPTPVIKGFCADIGLIGEHPVTETDLMATVTYMPVGRMIPIDEHGNEIKNAMRSPYINDPYDPVRVLFTEEVPEVQGYAPVNNTISVNDPFSDTKVTYTLKPRYIPVNSEHPYRPIKPTMYSVPVKETVKYQGADEQTPIARLQAARWTRTLTVDENTSELIDNGKYTTAWKVDKNRYAAVKTPIINGYHADKNIIEAKEVKKADLDFTVIYKANGRIVPVDAKGNLLASVDQPSYVTDPEDATKVLPKQGVPRIMNYVPEQEVITVGDASEDTLVRYYTFNEWGELKAKKAAEQKQKALKTKKPIENKDEQEKKEKVEVKLLKSAEDEKKLEKKDTGFKSMFSWLK
;
A
#
# COMPACT_ATOMS: atom_id res chain seq x y z
N MET A 1 86.65 94.31 109.75
CA MET A 1 86.78 94.16 108.29
C MET A 1 85.54 93.44 107.79
N SER A 2 84.76 94.13 106.99
CA SER A 2 83.53 93.70 106.33
C SER A 2 83.85 92.83 105.11
N VAL A 3 83.18 91.70 104.95
CA VAL A 3 82.94 91.06 103.64
C VAL A 3 81.47 90.66 103.62
N VAL A 4 80.76 91.28 102.68
CA VAL A 4 79.34 91.06 102.38
C VAL A 4 79.26 89.81 101.49
N GLU A 5 78.44 88.85 101.88
CA GLU A 5 78.00 87.75 101.01
C GLU A 5 77.04 88.30 99.94
N GLU A 6 77.47 88.34 98.68
CA GLU A 6 76.55 88.51 97.54
C GLU A 6 76.05 87.13 97.10
N ASN A 7 74.78 86.87 97.41
CA ASN A 7 74.04 85.74 96.89
C ASN A 7 73.51 86.10 95.49
N LEU A 8 74.21 85.64 94.44
CA LEU A 8 73.77 85.77 93.05
C LEU A 8 72.82 84.61 92.71
N SER A 9 71.52 84.80 92.93
CA SER A 9 70.51 83.96 92.27
C SER A 9 70.23 84.54 90.88
N GLU A 10 70.86 83.99 89.85
CA GLU A 10 70.41 84.23 88.47
C GLU A 10 69.10 83.48 88.24
N ASP A 11 68.03 84.22 87.93
CA ASP A 11 66.74 83.65 87.51
C ASP A 11 66.93 82.88 86.19
N ILE A 12 67.02 81.55 86.27
CA ILE A 12 67.07 80.68 85.10
C ILE A 12 65.67 80.70 84.46
N LYS A 13 65.54 81.43 83.34
CA LYS A 13 64.31 81.46 82.53
C LYS A 13 64.28 80.28 81.58
N TYR A 14 63.31 79.40 81.78
CA TYR A 14 63.00 78.31 80.84
C TYR A 14 62.06 78.82 79.76
N TYR A 15 62.42 78.63 78.50
CA TYR A 15 61.55 78.91 77.36
C TYR A 15 61.04 77.58 76.79
N ALA A 16 59.80 77.59 76.32
CA ALA A 16 59.27 76.44 75.58
C ALA A 16 60.05 76.30 74.27
N ASN A 17 60.47 75.08 73.95
CA ASN A 17 61.06 74.78 72.66
C ASN A 17 60.04 75.02 71.55
N GLY A 18 60.51 75.52 70.41
CA GLY A 18 59.73 75.63 69.19
C GLY A 18 59.36 74.27 68.58
N TYR A 19 58.79 74.29 67.39
CA TYR A 19 58.28 73.10 66.71
C TYR A 19 59.03 72.81 65.41
N LEU A 20 59.22 71.52 65.13
CA LEU A 20 59.46 71.02 63.79
C LEU A 20 58.13 71.06 63.02
N ILE A 21 58.11 71.74 61.89
CA ILE A 21 57.00 71.80 60.95
C ILE A 21 57.42 71.04 59.67
N PRO A 22 56.83 69.86 59.39
CA PRO A 22 57.16 69.10 58.18
C PRO A 22 56.62 69.82 56.93
N VAL A 23 57.49 70.04 55.95
CA VAL A 23 57.12 70.62 54.64
C VAL A 23 57.59 69.74 53.49
N ASP A 24 56.99 69.88 52.31
CA ASP A 24 57.45 69.23 51.09
C ASP A 24 58.72 69.90 50.52
N ALA A 25 59.23 69.40 49.39
CA ALA A 25 60.40 69.98 48.72
C ALA A 25 60.22 71.43 48.25
N ASN A 26 58.97 71.92 48.15
CA ASN A 26 58.60 73.27 47.73
C ASN A 26 58.17 74.17 48.92
N HIS A 27 58.41 73.73 50.17
CA HIS A 27 58.00 74.42 51.40
C HIS A 27 56.48 74.51 51.65
N ASN A 28 55.67 73.67 51.00
CA ASN A 28 54.27 73.55 51.36
C ASN A 28 54.12 72.67 52.61
N LYS A 29 53.23 73.05 53.53
CA LYS A 29 52.96 72.25 54.73
C LYS A 29 52.38 70.89 54.36
N LEU A 30 52.94 69.83 54.94
CA LEU A 30 52.39 68.48 54.82
C LEU A 30 51.21 68.33 55.78
N SER A 31 50.00 68.62 55.29
CA SER A 31 48.76 68.73 56.08
C SER A 31 48.44 67.51 56.94
N GLU A 32 48.91 66.33 56.53
CA GLU A 32 48.65 65.04 57.18
C GLU A 32 49.65 64.72 58.31
N ILE A 33 50.65 65.59 58.53
CA ILE A 33 51.69 65.37 59.54
C ILE A 33 51.69 66.54 60.53
N ASP A 34 51.28 66.25 61.75
CA ASP A 34 51.30 67.23 62.84
C ASP A 34 52.72 67.74 63.14
N LYS A 35 52.82 69.02 63.45
CA LYS A 35 54.05 69.61 63.98
C LYS A 35 54.44 68.93 65.30
N LYS A 36 55.74 68.70 65.52
CA LYS A 36 56.27 68.07 66.73
C LYS A 36 57.21 69.02 67.46
N GLN A 37 57.10 69.10 68.78
CA GLN A 37 57.96 69.98 69.57
C GLN A 37 59.41 69.52 69.53
N LEU A 38 60.36 70.46 69.46
CA LEU A 38 61.79 70.14 69.52
C LEU A 38 62.16 69.54 70.89
N ILE A 39 63.05 68.56 70.88
CA ILE A 39 63.46 67.84 72.07
C ILE A 39 64.70 68.49 72.65
N THR A 40 64.72 68.79 73.95
CA THR A 40 65.91 69.31 74.63
C THR A 40 67.02 68.27 74.58
N ASN A 41 68.22 68.68 74.20
CA ASN A 41 69.37 67.78 74.13
C ASN A 41 69.75 67.33 75.56
N SER A 42 69.88 66.02 75.75
CA SER A 42 70.13 65.42 77.08
C SER A 42 71.52 65.71 77.65
N ILE A 43 72.47 66.14 76.81
CA ILE A 43 73.86 66.43 77.18
C ILE A 43 74.06 67.94 77.38
N ASN A 44 73.38 68.78 76.59
CA ASN A 44 73.45 70.23 76.73
C ASN A 44 72.04 70.85 76.69
N PRO A 45 71.49 71.30 77.84
CA PRO A 45 70.12 71.79 77.94
C PRO A 45 69.88 73.12 77.21
N THR A 46 70.94 73.80 76.73
CA THR A 46 70.81 75.01 75.89
C THR A 46 70.66 74.69 74.39
N LYS A 47 70.73 73.42 74.00
CA LYS A 47 70.53 72.97 72.62
C LYS A 47 69.27 72.11 72.51
N ALA A 48 68.62 72.16 71.36
CA ALA A 48 67.55 71.25 71.00
C ALA A 48 67.94 70.38 69.81
N ILE A 49 67.26 69.24 69.68
CA ILE A 49 67.37 68.31 68.55
C ILE A 49 65.99 68.12 67.94
N PHE A 50 65.95 67.80 66.65
CA PHE A 50 64.71 67.47 65.99
C PHE A 50 64.17 66.14 66.52
N PRO A 51 62.86 66.06 66.83
CA PRO A 51 62.22 64.78 67.14
C PRO A 51 62.27 63.88 65.92
N LYS A 52 62.41 62.57 66.14
CA LYS A 52 62.24 61.59 65.07
C LYS A 52 60.75 61.52 64.71
N LEU A 53 60.43 61.72 63.44
CA LEU A 53 59.08 61.47 62.93
C LEU A 53 58.97 59.98 62.60
N GLU A 54 58.17 59.26 63.37
CA GLU A 54 57.77 57.89 63.06
C GLU A 54 56.29 57.93 62.67
N LEU A 55 56.02 57.63 61.41
CA LEU A 55 54.68 57.59 60.84
C LEU A 55 54.39 56.15 60.39
N GLU A 56 53.15 55.72 60.62
CA GLU A 56 52.69 54.42 60.17
C GLU A 56 52.56 54.44 58.63
N ASN A 57 53.27 53.53 57.95
CA ASN A 57 53.23 53.33 56.48
C ASN A 57 53.87 54.41 55.58
N ILE A 58 54.45 55.47 56.14
CA ILE A 58 55.14 56.53 55.39
C ILE A 58 56.62 56.58 55.75
N VAL A 59 57.50 56.52 54.74
CA VAL A 59 58.94 56.73 54.94
C VAL A 59 59.28 58.16 54.55
N LEU A 60 59.62 58.98 55.54
CA LEU A 60 60.11 60.35 55.32
C LEU A 60 61.62 60.36 55.26
N LYS A 61 62.19 60.95 54.20
CA LYS A 61 63.63 61.22 54.12
C LYS A 61 63.89 62.73 54.15
N PRO A 62 64.65 63.26 55.12
CA PRO A 62 64.96 64.69 55.16
C PRO A 62 65.82 65.05 53.94
N ILE A 63 65.41 66.09 53.21
CA ILE A 63 66.07 66.54 51.97
C ILE A 63 67.32 67.36 52.28
N LYS A 64 67.31 68.07 53.41
CA LYS A 64 68.38 69.00 53.82
C LYS A 64 68.53 69.01 55.34
N GLY A 65 69.76 68.98 55.84
CA GLY A 65 70.05 69.16 57.26
C GLY A 65 69.76 70.61 57.66
N VAL A 66 68.57 70.87 58.18
CA VAL A 66 68.25 72.13 58.84
C VAL A 66 69.01 72.17 60.18
N GLU A 67 69.67 73.27 60.51
CA GLU A 67 70.36 73.42 61.80
C GLU A 67 69.50 74.25 62.77
N ILE A 68 69.36 73.74 64.00
CA ILE A 68 68.69 74.46 65.09
C ILE A 68 69.69 75.47 65.67
N LYS A 69 69.48 76.74 65.36
CA LYS A 69 70.28 77.86 65.90
C LYS A 69 69.67 78.47 67.15
N ASP A 70 68.34 78.39 67.29
CA ASP A 70 67.56 78.92 68.40
C ASP A 70 66.49 77.89 68.81
N PRO A 71 66.62 77.25 70.00
CA PRO A 71 65.66 76.27 70.48
C PRO A 71 64.21 76.76 70.60
N GLY A 72 63.98 78.08 70.75
CA GLY A 72 62.65 78.66 70.93
C GLY A 72 61.87 78.96 69.64
N ARG A 73 62.50 78.77 68.46
CA ARG A 73 61.90 79.09 67.16
C ARG A 73 61.33 77.84 66.47
N ASP A 74 60.27 78.03 65.69
CA ASP A 74 59.74 77.00 64.80
C ASP A 74 60.59 76.85 63.53
N TYR A 75 60.79 75.61 63.08
CA TYR A 75 61.62 75.27 61.92
C TYR A 75 60.82 74.43 60.92
N GLU A 76 60.79 74.91 59.67
CA GLU A 76 60.30 74.12 58.54
C GLU A 76 61.41 73.17 58.06
N VAL A 77 61.11 71.88 58.04
CA VAL A 77 62.05 70.84 57.62
C VAL A 77 61.51 70.14 56.38
N PRO A 78 62.18 70.24 55.22
CA PRO A 78 61.71 69.64 53.98
C PRO A 78 61.95 68.13 53.97
N TYR A 79 60.90 67.36 53.73
CA TYR A 79 60.93 65.92 53.62
C TYR A 79 60.56 65.46 52.20
N LEU A 80 61.20 64.38 51.77
CA LEU A 80 60.76 63.59 50.63
C LEU A 80 59.82 62.51 51.15
N LEU A 81 58.58 62.54 50.68
CA LEU A 81 57.61 61.47 50.88
C LEU A 81 58.00 60.30 50.01
N VAL A 82 58.40 59.18 50.61
CA VAL A 82 58.70 57.95 49.86
C VAL A 82 57.47 57.05 49.94
N HIS A 83 56.80 56.88 48.81
CA HIS A 83 55.64 56.01 48.68
C HIS A 83 56.06 54.55 48.92
N LYS A 84 55.23 53.80 49.64
CA LYS A 84 55.42 52.36 49.86
C LYS A 84 54.42 51.61 48.99
N TYR A 85 54.94 51.04 47.90
CA TYR A 85 54.18 50.21 46.99
C TYR A 85 54.21 48.76 47.45
N ILE A 86 53.06 48.09 47.40
CA ILE A 86 52.93 46.66 47.65
C ILE A 86 52.24 45.98 46.47
N ALA A 87 52.54 44.70 46.28
CA ALA A 87 51.80 43.82 45.39
C ALA A 87 50.51 43.35 46.07
N VAL A 88 49.38 43.43 45.36
CA VAL A 88 48.09 42.87 45.79
C VAL A 88 47.61 41.89 44.72
N ASP A 89 47.26 40.68 45.15
CA ASP A 89 46.77 39.59 44.30
C ASP A 89 45.90 38.62 45.10
N GLU A 90 45.46 37.51 44.49
CA GLU A 90 44.59 36.53 45.14
C GLU A 90 45.24 35.81 46.34
N LYS A 91 46.57 35.68 46.34
CA LYS A 91 47.33 35.06 47.44
C LYS A 91 47.67 36.06 48.54
N HIS A 92 47.73 37.35 48.18
CA HIS A 92 48.04 38.47 49.07
C HIS A 92 46.94 39.55 48.98
N PRO A 93 45.70 39.26 49.43
CA PRO A 93 44.61 40.21 49.34
C PRO A 93 44.78 41.35 50.34
N ARG A 94 44.15 42.49 50.03
CA ARG A 94 43.98 43.63 50.94
C ARG A 94 42.51 43.96 51.05
N GLU A 95 42.03 44.22 52.27
CA GLU A 95 40.63 44.54 52.53
C GLU A 95 40.21 45.82 51.80
N GLU A 96 41.15 46.76 51.65
CA GLU A 96 40.95 48.04 50.98
C GLU A 96 40.93 47.93 49.44
N VAL A 97 41.31 46.77 48.87
CA VAL A 97 41.39 46.57 47.42
C VAL A 97 40.34 45.55 46.97
N SER A 98 39.37 46.01 46.18
CA SER A 98 38.36 45.14 45.59
C SER A 98 39.00 44.03 44.74
N PRO A 99 38.57 42.76 44.90
CA PRO A 99 39.03 41.66 44.05
C PRO A 99 38.89 41.92 42.55
N ALA A 100 37.94 42.75 42.13
CA ALA A 100 37.75 43.10 40.72
C ALA A 100 38.99 43.72 40.05
N TYR A 101 39.91 44.32 40.83
CA TYR A 101 41.17 44.86 40.30
C TYR A 101 42.15 43.79 39.83
N TYR A 102 42.10 42.59 40.43
CA TYR A 102 43.11 41.54 40.27
C TYR A 102 42.53 40.14 39.99
N ARG A 103 41.20 39.98 40.01
CA ARG A 103 40.47 38.75 39.73
C ARG A 103 39.18 39.04 38.98
N ARG A 104 38.93 38.34 37.88
CA ARG A 104 37.64 38.36 37.18
C ARG A 104 37.30 36.98 36.61
N ILE A 105 36.01 36.74 36.39
CA ILE A 105 35.49 35.51 35.80
C ILE A 105 34.89 35.85 34.45
N VAL A 106 35.26 35.10 33.42
CA VAL A 106 34.68 35.17 32.08
C VAL A 106 33.93 33.88 31.81
N THR A 107 32.76 33.98 31.16
CA THR A 107 31.87 32.86 30.86
C THR A 107 31.71 32.66 29.36
N ALA A 108 31.85 31.42 28.90
CA ALA A 108 31.34 30.99 27.60
C ALA A 108 30.03 30.23 27.81
N ARG A 109 28.98 30.66 27.11
CA ARG A 109 27.63 30.09 27.21
C ARG A 109 27.17 29.56 25.86
N VAL A 110 26.63 28.34 25.85
CA VAL A 110 25.84 27.81 24.72
C VAL A 110 24.37 27.87 25.10
N HIS A 111 23.62 28.73 24.41
CA HIS A 111 22.18 28.87 24.58
C HIS A 111 21.43 27.94 23.62
N TYR A 112 20.51 27.15 24.14
CA TYR A 112 19.68 26.24 23.32
C TYR A 112 18.26 26.81 23.18
N GLN A 113 17.69 26.70 21.98
CA GLN A 113 16.32 27.16 21.71
C GLN A 113 15.60 26.28 20.68
N GLY A 114 14.27 26.38 20.61
CA GLY A 114 13.47 25.83 19.49
C GLY A 114 12.79 24.48 19.73
N ALA A 115 13.09 23.77 20.82
CA ALA A 115 12.48 22.46 21.16
C ALA A 115 11.33 22.54 22.17
N GLY A 116 10.74 23.72 22.38
CA GLY A 116 9.65 23.93 23.34
C GLY A 116 10.06 23.51 24.76
N ASP A 117 9.19 22.78 25.46
CA ASP A 117 9.43 22.28 26.83
C ASP A 117 10.59 21.27 26.93
N GLN A 118 11.06 20.75 25.79
CA GLN A 118 12.20 19.82 25.72
C GLN A 118 13.53 20.52 25.49
N THR A 119 13.53 21.85 25.39
CA THR A 119 14.77 22.64 25.19
C THR A 119 15.72 22.43 26.38
N PRO A 120 16.99 22.04 26.15
CA PRO A 120 17.97 21.85 27.21
C PRO A 120 18.29 23.17 27.92
N ALA A 121 18.79 23.07 29.15
CA ALA A 121 19.38 24.21 29.84
C ALA A 121 20.68 24.65 29.17
N ASP A 122 21.01 25.94 29.29
CA ASP A 122 22.26 26.50 28.79
C ASP A 122 23.47 25.76 29.37
N ALA A 123 24.47 25.51 28.51
CA ALA A 123 25.75 24.98 28.94
C ALA A 123 26.71 26.15 29.18
N GLU A 124 27.43 26.11 30.31
CA GLU A 124 28.35 27.19 30.70
C GLU A 124 29.72 26.65 31.05
N GLN A 125 30.75 27.37 30.63
CA GLN A 125 32.13 27.18 31.05
C GLN A 125 32.70 28.50 31.53
N THR A 126 33.40 28.49 32.67
CA THR A 126 34.03 29.70 33.23
C THR A 126 35.55 29.61 33.14
N VAL A 127 36.19 30.78 33.03
CA VAL A 127 37.64 30.99 33.12
C VAL A 127 37.89 32.03 34.21
N THR A 128 38.84 31.76 35.10
CA THR A 128 39.30 32.75 36.07
C THR A 128 40.53 33.44 35.52
N TRP A 129 40.44 34.76 35.38
CA TRP A 129 41.58 35.60 35.06
C TRP A 129 42.11 36.22 36.34
N THR A 130 43.43 36.19 36.50
CA THR A 130 44.12 36.78 37.64
C THR A 130 45.28 37.65 37.18
N ARG A 131 45.63 38.66 37.97
CA ARG A 131 46.85 39.44 37.83
C ARG A 131 47.31 39.94 39.19
N THR A 132 48.49 40.55 39.23
CA THR A 132 48.93 41.34 40.37
C THR A 132 48.74 42.82 40.05
N VAL A 133 48.34 43.62 41.04
CA VAL A 133 48.25 45.08 40.93
C VAL A 133 49.17 45.77 41.95
N THR A 134 49.61 46.97 41.60
CA THR A 134 50.38 47.83 42.50
C THR A 134 49.43 48.65 43.37
N TYR A 135 49.56 48.56 44.69
CA TYR A 135 48.82 49.39 45.63
C TYR A 135 49.76 50.32 46.39
N ASP A 136 49.38 51.57 46.51
CA ASP A 136 50.12 52.58 47.26
C ASP A 136 49.56 52.72 48.67
N GLU A 137 50.35 52.36 49.68
CA GLU A 137 49.91 52.44 51.07
C GLU A 137 49.76 53.87 51.60
N VAL A 138 50.29 54.87 50.88
CA VAL A 138 50.20 56.30 51.25
C VAL A 138 48.92 56.92 50.69
N SER A 139 48.73 56.87 49.37
CA SER A 139 47.52 57.43 48.74
C SER A 139 46.28 56.56 48.92
N LYS A 140 46.46 55.28 49.30
CA LYS A 140 45.40 54.27 49.38
C LYS A 140 44.74 53.96 48.03
N GLU A 141 45.47 54.12 46.93
CA GLU A 141 44.98 53.91 45.57
C GLU A 141 45.68 52.73 44.89
N VAL A 142 44.96 52.09 43.95
CA VAL A 142 45.54 51.12 43.01
C VAL A 142 46.16 51.89 41.85
N ILE A 143 47.44 51.65 41.57
CA ILE A 143 48.19 52.30 40.50
C ILE A 143 48.13 51.44 39.25
N ASP A 144 47.50 51.98 38.20
CA ASP A 144 47.52 51.37 36.88
C ASP A 144 48.94 51.39 36.31
N ASN A 145 49.37 50.27 35.71
CA ASN A 145 50.74 50.06 35.20
C ASN A 145 51.87 50.35 36.23
N GLY A 146 51.60 50.16 37.52
CA GLY A 146 52.58 50.32 38.58
C GLY A 146 53.67 49.22 38.62
N MET A 147 54.63 49.37 39.53
CA MET A 147 55.84 48.54 39.64
C MET A 147 55.59 47.02 39.71
N TYR A 148 54.49 46.59 40.34
CA TYR A 148 54.11 45.18 40.51
C TYR A 148 52.96 44.74 39.60
N THR A 149 52.47 45.64 38.74
CA THR A 149 51.30 45.34 37.91
C THR A 149 51.68 44.36 36.81
N THR A 150 50.94 43.25 36.70
CA THR A 150 51.14 42.24 35.65
C THR A 150 49.98 42.24 34.65
N GLU A 151 50.23 41.65 33.49
CA GLU A 151 49.17 41.28 32.55
C GLU A 151 48.20 40.27 33.18
N TRP A 152 47.00 40.20 32.62
CA TRP A 152 46.01 39.19 32.99
C TRP A 152 46.43 37.81 32.49
N LEU A 153 46.35 36.82 33.38
CA LEU A 153 46.62 35.42 33.09
C LEU A 153 45.36 34.59 33.36
N ALA A 154 44.94 33.81 32.37
CA ALA A 154 43.86 32.86 32.50
C ALA A 154 44.32 31.58 33.21
N ASP A 155 43.40 30.92 33.92
CA ASP A 155 43.63 29.60 34.53
C ASP A 155 43.58 28.44 33.53
N LYS A 156 43.16 28.68 32.29
CA LYS A 156 43.18 27.73 31.16
C LYS A 156 43.26 28.46 29.81
N ASP A 157 43.67 27.75 28.76
CA ASP A 157 43.91 28.33 27.42
C ASP A 157 42.72 28.19 26.44
N ILE A 158 41.83 27.21 26.67
CA ILE A 158 40.69 26.92 25.79
C ILE A 158 39.38 26.75 26.56
N PHE A 159 38.28 27.10 25.89
CA PHE A 159 36.96 26.56 26.17
C PHE A 159 36.81 25.23 25.42
N GLU A 160 36.44 24.19 26.15
CA GLU A 160 36.33 22.83 25.61
C GLU A 160 35.14 22.73 24.65
N ALA A 161 35.21 21.79 23.71
CA ALA A 161 34.08 21.54 22.81
C ALA A 161 32.82 21.12 23.60
N THR A 162 31.68 21.67 23.22
CA THR A 162 30.39 21.41 23.89
C THR A 162 29.45 20.67 22.93
N PRO A 163 29.20 19.36 23.14
CA PRO A 163 28.30 18.60 22.28
C PRO A 163 26.85 19.03 22.47
N THR A 164 26.11 19.11 21.37
CA THR A 164 24.68 19.43 21.39
C THR A 164 23.87 18.20 21.81
N PRO A 165 22.94 18.30 22.79
CA PRO A 165 22.09 17.18 23.18
C PRO A 165 21.19 16.67 22.05
N VAL A 166 21.00 15.34 21.96
CA VAL A 166 20.02 14.74 21.03
C VAL A 166 18.62 14.84 21.64
N ILE A 167 17.66 15.39 20.89
CA ILE A 167 16.27 15.55 21.31
C ILE A 167 15.34 14.83 20.34
N LYS A 168 14.55 13.89 20.85
CA LYS A 168 13.57 13.15 20.03
C LYS A 168 12.55 14.12 19.43
N GLY A 169 12.37 14.04 18.11
CA GLY A 169 11.47 14.87 17.31
C GLY A 169 12.11 16.13 16.75
N PHE A 170 13.38 16.43 17.07
CA PHE A 170 14.05 17.66 16.66
C PHE A 170 15.48 17.40 16.18
N CYS A 171 15.93 18.18 15.19
CA CYS A 171 17.33 18.25 14.81
C CYS A 171 17.86 19.67 15.08
N ALA A 172 19.07 19.76 15.60
CA ALA A 172 19.79 21.02 15.76
C ALA A 172 20.41 21.48 14.43
N ASP A 173 20.64 22.78 14.31
CA ASP A 173 21.47 23.36 13.25
C ASP A 173 22.97 23.05 13.44
N ILE A 174 23.42 22.94 14.70
CA ILE A 174 24.82 22.69 15.06
C ILE A 174 24.92 21.53 16.06
N GLY A 175 25.70 20.50 15.73
CA GLY A 175 25.84 19.31 16.59
C GLY A 175 26.97 19.36 17.60
N LEU A 176 27.96 20.23 17.39
CA LEU A 176 29.11 20.40 18.26
C LEU A 176 29.56 21.86 18.18
N ILE A 177 29.57 22.55 19.32
CA ILE A 177 30.28 23.82 19.44
C ILE A 177 31.76 23.45 19.63
N GLY A 178 32.59 23.82 18.66
CA GLY A 178 34.01 23.49 18.67
C GLY A 178 34.77 24.20 19.80
N GLU A 179 35.99 23.73 20.04
CA GLU A 179 36.92 24.39 20.96
C GLU A 179 37.17 25.84 20.53
N HIS A 180 37.31 26.74 21.51
CA HIS A 180 37.57 28.15 21.26
C HIS A 180 38.64 28.66 22.22
N PRO A 181 39.64 29.45 21.77
CA PRO A 181 40.59 30.09 22.67
C PRO A 181 39.89 30.97 23.71
N VAL A 182 40.40 31.00 24.94
CA VAL A 182 39.84 31.88 25.97
C VAL A 182 40.01 33.35 25.60
N THR A 183 39.03 34.17 25.98
CA THR A 183 39.02 35.62 25.77
C THR A 183 38.81 36.33 27.11
N GLU A 184 39.20 37.61 27.20
CA GLU A 184 38.91 38.44 28.38
C GLU A 184 37.45 38.90 28.47
N THR A 185 36.62 38.57 27.48
CA THR A 185 35.19 38.89 27.39
C THR A 185 34.36 37.63 27.28
N ASP A 186 33.11 37.69 27.74
CA ASP A 186 32.16 36.58 27.64
C ASP A 186 31.88 36.19 26.19
N LEU A 187 31.64 34.90 25.97
CA LEU A 187 31.29 34.32 24.68
C LEU A 187 29.89 33.71 24.72
N MET A 188 29.15 33.83 23.62
CA MET A 188 27.83 33.25 23.50
C MET A 188 27.66 32.58 22.13
N ALA A 189 27.27 31.30 22.14
CA ALA A 189 26.81 30.58 20.97
C ALA A 189 25.31 30.27 21.14
N THR A 190 24.57 30.20 20.03
CA THR A 190 23.17 29.78 20.05
C THR A 190 23.00 28.56 19.14
N VAL A 191 22.35 27.52 19.66
CA VAL A 191 21.97 26.32 18.92
C VAL A 191 20.46 26.28 18.80
N THR A 192 19.96 26.13 17.58
CA THR A 192 18.53 26.14 17.28
C THR A 192 18.07 24.76 16.86
N TYR A 193 17.11 24.22 17.60
CA TYR A 193 16.40 23.00 17.23
C TYR A 193 15.22 23.31 16.34
N MET A 194 15.04 22.49 15.29
CA MET A 194 13.88 22.50 14.42
C MET A 194 13.22 21.13 14.43
N PRO A 195 11.88 21.05 14.36
CA PRO A 195 11.19 19.77 14.30
C PRO A 195 11.62 18.99 13.06
N VAL A 196 11.74 17.67 13.20
CA VAL A 196 12.01 16.80 12.05
C VAL A 196 10.82 16.79 11.08
N GLY A 197 11.14 16.63 9.80
CA GLY A 197 10.18 16.44 8.73
C GLY A 197 9.37 15.16 8.89
N ARG A 198 8.34 15.03 8.06
CA ARG A 198 7.36 13.94 8.12
C ARG A 198 7.18 13.27 6.79
N MET A 199 6.85 11.99 6.85
CA MET A 199 6.32 11.23 5.73
C MET A 199 4.85 11.58 5.53
N ILE A 200 4.51 12.06 4.35
CA ILE A 200 3.15 12.46 3.96
C ILE A 200 2.59 11.43 2.97
N PRO A 201 1.63 10.58 3.38
CA PRO A 201 1.01 9.61 2.48
C PRO A 201 0.17 10.27 1.40
N ILE A 202 0.47 9.96 0.15
CA ILE A 202 -0.28 10.43 -1.04
C ILE A 202 -0.75 9.25 -1.89
N ASP A 203 -1.85 9.44 -2.61
CA ASP A 203 -2.36 8.51 -3.60
C ASP A 203 -1.58 8.59 -4.93
N GLU A 204 -1.92 7.72 -5.88
CA GLU A 204 -1.33 7.66 -7.23
C GLU A 204 -1.53 8.95 -8.06
N HIS A 205 -2.44 9.82 -7.63
CA HIS A 205 -2.72 11.11 -8.27
C HIS A 205 -2.04 12.29 -7.56
N GLY A 206 -1.29 12.03 -6.48
CA GLY A 206 -0.57 13.04 -5.70
C GLY A 206 -1.42 13.75 -4.64
N ASN A 207 -2.66 13.30 -4.38
CA ASN A 207 -3.49 13.84 -3.31
C ASN A 207 -3.15 13.16 -1.99
N GLU A 208 -3.21 13.90 -0.89
CA GLU A 208 -3.00 13.31 0.44
C GLU A 208 -4.12 12.32 0.80
N ILE A 209 -3.72 11.17 1.33
CA ILE A 209 -4.67 10.15 1.80
C ILE A 209 -5.28 10.63 3.12
N LYS A 210 -6.60 10.85 3.10
CA LYS A 210 -7.34 11.35 4.26
C LYS A 210 -7.19 10.39 5.46
N ASN A 211 -7.02 10.95 6.64
CA ASN A 211 -6.84 10.25 7.93
C ASN A 211 -5.57 9.39 8.03
N ALA A 212 -4.68 9.38 7.02
CA ALA A 212 -3.40 8.70 7.15
C ALA A 212 -2.50 9.48 8.11
N MET A 213 -1.79 8.76 8.99
CA MET A 213 -0.87 9.36 9.95
C MET A 213 0.34 9.94 9.23
N ARG A 214 0.70 11.19 9.56
CA ARG A 214 1.95 11.82 9.12
C ARG A 214 3.05 11.41 10.10
N SER A 215 3.84 10.41 9.73
CA SER A 215 4.87 9.87 10.61
C SER A 215 6.12 10.75 10.56
N PRO A 216 6.62 11.25 11.70
CA PRO A 216 7.89 11.98 11.74
C PRO A 216 9.06 11.04 11.44
N TYR A 217 10.15 11.60 10.91
CA TYR A 217 11.41 10.87 10.79
C TYR A 217 11.95 10.46 12.17
N ILE A 218 12.75 9.40 12.19
CA ILE A 218 13.42 8.91 13.39
C ILE A 218 14.78 9.60 13.52
N ASN A 219 15.00 10.31 14.62
CA ASN A 219 16.31 10.91 14.93
C ASN A 219 17.43 9.86 14.96
N ASP A 220 18.64 10.27 14.54
CA ASP A 220 19.85 9.53 14.87
C ASP A 220 20.09 9.66 16.38
N PRO A 221 20.19 8.55 17.14
CA PRO A 221 20.37 8.60 18.59
C PRO A 221 21.73 9.16 19.04
N TYR A 222 22.70 9.29 18.13
CA TYR A 222 24.06 9.76 18.42
C TYR A 222 24.43 11.06 17.71
N ASP A 223 23.57 11.56 16.82
CA ASP A 223 23.84 12.77 16.05
C ASP A 223 22.65 13.75 16.11
N PRO A 224 22.78 14.88 16.82
CA PRO A 224 21.69 15.83 17.03
C PRO A 224 21.28 16.57 15.75
N VAL A 225 22.05 16.50 14.66
CA VAL A 225 21.72 17.19 13.39
C VAL A 225 21.17 16.23 12.33
N ARG A 226 20.99 14.95 12.66
CA ARG A 226 20.59 13.92 11.69
C ARG A 226 19.38 13.09 12.13
N VAL A 227 18.77 12.50 11.12
CA VAL A 227 17.77 11.43 11.22
C VAL A 227 18.33 10.18 10.54
N LEU A 228 17.67 9.05 10.70
CA LEU A 228 18.04 7.82 10.00
C LEU A 228 17.95 8.03 8.49
N PHE A 229 19.01 7.67 7.77
CA PHE A 229 19.08 7.87 6.32
C PHE A 229 18.03 7.06 5.55
N THR A 230 17.75 5.84 6.00
CA THR A 230 16.75 4.96 5.38
C THR A 230 15.72 4.56 6.43
N GLU A 231 14.45 4.81 6.12
CA GLU A 231 13.33 4.46 7.00
C GLU A 231 12.31 3.59 6.27
N GLU A 232 11.67 2.69 7.01
CA GLU A 232 10.52 1.94 6.51
C GLU A 232 9.30 2.83 6.42
N VAL A 233 8.53 2.65 5.35
CA VAL A 233 7.31 3.40 5.11
C VAL A 233 6.19 2.83 5.99
N PRO A 234 5.42 3.67 6.71
CA PRO A 234 4.35 3.21 7.59
C PRO A 234 3.21 2.53 6.83
N GLU A 235 2.50 1.60 7.47
CA GLU A 235 1.31 1.00 6.86
C GLU A 235 0.14 2.00 6.84
N VAL A 236 -0.55 2.08 5.70
CA VAL A 236 -1.78 2.86 5.54
C VAL A 236 -2.95 1.90 5.24
N GLN A 237 -4.00 1.97 6.06
CA GLN A 237 -5.14 1.06 5.95
C GLN A 237 -5.81 1.15 4.57
N GLY A 238 -5.97 -0.01 3.91
CA GLY A 238 -6.56 -0.08 2.57
C GLY A 238 -5.60 0.26 1.43
N TYR A 239 -4.36 0.65 1.73
CA TYR A 239 -3.36 1.02 0.74
C TYR A 239 -2.08 0.16 0.89
N ALA A 240 -1.29 0.08 -0.18
CA ALA A 240 0.04 -0.52 -0.21
C ALA A 240 1.05 0.53 -0.69
N PRO A 241 2.21 0.69 -0.04
CA PRO A 241 3.20 1.66 -0.49
C PRO A 241 3.82 1.20 -1.83
N VAL A 242 4.17 2.16 -2.69
CA VAL A 242 4.89 1.87 -3.94
C VAL A 242 6.31 1.40 -3.64
N ASN A 243 6.96 2.04 -2.67
CA ASN A 243 8.27 1.68 -2.15
C ASN A 243 8.17 1.42 -0.64
N ASN A 244 8.76 0.33 -0.15
CA ASN A 244 8.70 -0.02 1.27
C ASN A 244 9.62 0.84 2.14
N THR A 245 10.55 1.57 1.54
CA THR A 245 11.49 2.45 2.24
C THR A 245 11.64 3.79 1.52
N ILE A 246 12.09 4.80 2.27
CA ILE A 246 12.52 6.10 1.73
C ILE A 246 13.97 6.39 2.12
N SER A 247 14.60 7.31 1.39
CA SER A 247 15.90 7.89 1.76
C SER A 247 15.71 9.35 2.14
N VAL A 248 16.08 9.70 3.37
CA VAL A 248 15.92 11.05 3.92
C VAL A 248 17.22 11.82 3.71
N ASN A 249 17.18 12.84 2.84
CA ASN A 249 18.34 13.71 2.56
C ASN A 249 18.31 15.02 3.36
N ASP A 250 17.12 15.47 3.73
CA ASP A 250 16.91 16.69 4.52
C ASP A 250 16.03 16.35 5.73
N PRO A 251 16.56 16.41 6.96
CA PRO A 251 15.80 16.10 8.17
C PRO A 251 14.69 17.11 8.46
N PHE A 252 14.67 18.28 7.82
CA PHE A 252 13.71 19.35 8.10
C PHE A 252 12.56 19.44 7.10
N SER A 253 12.66 18.72 5.97
CA SER A 253 11.67 18.76 4.90
C SER A 253 10.79 17.51 4.87
N ASP A 254 9.49 17.72 4.68
CA ASP A 254 8.52 16.63 4.51
C ASP A 254 8.77 15.86 3.19
N THR A 255 8.64 14.53 3.25
CA THR A 255 8.72 13.65 2.07
C THR A 255 7.35 13.09 1.75
N LYS A 256 6.91 13.23 0.50
CA LYS A 256 5.69 12.59 0.01
C LYS A 256 5.96 11.14 -0.33
N VAL A 257 5.12 10.24 0.19
CA VAL A 257 5.24 8.80 -0.03
C VAL A 257 4.00 8.30 -0.76
N THR A 258 4.20 7.71 -1.93
CA THR A 258 3.11 7.24 -2.79
C THR A 258 2.60 5.86 -2.37
N TYR A 259 1.28 5.72 -2.30
CA TYR A 259 0.60 4.47 -2.07
C TYR A 259 -0.44 4.18 -3.15
N THR A 260 -0.65 2.89 -3.41
CA THR A 260 -1.69 2.37 -4.30
C THR A 260 -2.81 1.75 -3.47
N LEU A 261 -4.06 1.88 -3.92
CA LEU A 261 -5.20 1.30 -3.21
C LEU A 261 -5.14 -0.23 -3.33
N LYS A 262 -5.22 -0.95 -2.21
CA LYS A 262 -5.24 -2.42 -2.24
C LYS A 262 -6.48 -2.88 -3.02
N PRO A 263 -6.34 -3.84 -3.95
CA PRO A 263 -7.43 -4.26 -4.82
C PRO A 263 -8.58 -4.85 -4.02
N ARG A 264 -9.82 -4.54 -4.41
CA ARG A 264 -11.02 -5.04 -3.73
C ARG A 264 -11.84 -5.90 -4.69
N TYR A 265 -11.63 -7.21 -4.62
CA TYR A 265 -12.28 -8.15 -5.51
C TYR A 265 -13.71 -8.49 -5.08
N ILE A 266 -14.66 -8.35 -6.00
CA ILE A 266 -16.07 -8.71 -5.83
C ILE A 266 -16.50 -9.78 -6.85
N PRO A 267 -17.43 -10.68 -6.48
CA PRO A 267 -18.09 -11.58 -7.42
C PRO A 267 -19.18 -10.85 -8.20
N VAL A 268 -19.20 -11.00 -9.53
CA VAL A 268 -20.26 -10.43 -10.39
C VAL A 268 -20.97 -11.53 -11.16
N ASN A 269 -22.29 -11.62 -11.00
CA ASN A 269 -23.16 -12.58 -11.67
C ASN A 269 -24.62 -12.06 -11.72
N SER A 270 -25.58 -12.92 -12.05
CA SER A 270 -27.00 -12.51 -12.17
C SER A 270 -27.67 -12.14 -10.84
N GLU A 271 -27.19 -12.69 -9.71
CA GLU A 271 -27.71 -12.38 -8.37
C GLU A 271 -27.01 -11.15 -7.78
N HIS A 272 -25.76 -10.93 -8.18
CA HIS A 272 -24.94 -9.79 -7.78
C HIS A 272 -24.46 -9.01 -9.03
N PRO A 273 -25.35 -8.24 -9.69
CA PRO A 273 -24.97 -7.45 -10.85
C PRO A 273 -24.11 -6.26 -10.42
N TYR A 274 -23.10 -5.94 -11.24
CA TYR A 274 -22.27 -4.75 -11.05
C TYR A 274 -22.39 -3.84 -12.29
N ARG A 275 -22.79 -2.59 -12.08
CA ARG A 275 -23.21 -1.66 -13.16
C ARG A 275 -22.19 -1.52 -14.31
N PRO A 276 -20.87 -1.42 -14.07
CA PRO A 276 -19.88 -1.33 -15.16
C PRO A 276 -19.80 -2.58 -16.05
N ILE A 277 -20.30 -3.73 -15.58
CA ILE A 277 -20.15 -5.03 -16.22
C ILE A 277 -21.45 -5.44 -16.91
N LYS A 278 -21.39 -5.54 -18.24
CA LYS A 278 -22.55 -5.93 -19.06
C LYS A 278 -23.04 -7.34 -18.72
N PRO A 279 -24.37 -7.56 -18.55
CA PRO A 279 -24.93 -8.88 -18.26
C PRO A 279 -24.54 -9.99 -19.24
N THR A 280 -24.35 -9.66 -20.52
CA THR A 280 -23.94 -10.61 -21.55
C THR A 280 -22.59 -11.27 -21.28
N MET A 281 -21.73 -10.69 -20.43
CA MET A 281 -20.45 -11.26 -20.07
C MET A 281 -20.55 -12.43 -19.08
N TYR A 282 -21.66 -12.53 -18.35
CA TYR A 282 -21.88 -13.56 -17.32
C TYR A 282 -23.23 -14.29 -17.42
N SER A 283 -24.13 -13.86 -18.32
CA SER A 283 -25.43 -14.47 -18.57
C SER A 283 -25.78 -14.41 -20.06
N VAL A 284 -25.89 -15.57 -20.70
CA VAL A 284 -26.26 -15.70 -22.11
C VAL A 284 -27.51 -16.58 -22.23
N PRO A 285 -28.70 -15.99 -22.49
CA PRO A 285 -29.89 -16.76 -22.81
C PRO A 285 -29.76 -17.35 -24.21
N VAL A 286 -30.25 -18.58 -24.38
CA VAL A 286 -30.29 -19.30 -25.65
C VAL A 286 -31.62 -20.03 -25.78
N LYS A 287 -32.03 -20.34 -27.02
CA LYS A 287 -33.29 -21.04 -27.27
C LYS A 287 -33.21 -22.04 -28.42
N GLU A 288 -34.12 -23.00 -28.38
CA GLU A 288 -34.48 -23.86 -29.51
C GLU A 288 -35.89 -23.53 -29.98
N THR A 289 -36.05 -23.25 -31.27
CA THR A 289 -37.34 -23.01 -31.91
C THR A 289 -37.63 -24.09 -32.94
N VAL A 290 -38.80 -24.73 -32.85
CA VAL A 290 -39.31 -25.63 -33.90
C VAL A 290 -40.51 -24.96 -34.57
N LYS A 291 -40.38 -24.62 -35.85
CA LYS A 291 -41.44 -24.01 -36.68
C LYS A 291 -42.08 -25.06 -37.56
N TYR A 292 -43.39 -24.92 -37.79
CA TYR A 292 -44.16 -25.78 -38.66
C TYR A 292 -44.68 -25.00 -39.87
N GLN A 293 -44.74 -25.61 -41.04
CA GLN A 293 -45.18 -24.98 -42.29
C GLN A 293 -45.91 -26.00 -43.17
N GLY A 294 -46.84 -25.55 -44.02
CA GLY A 294 -47.39 -26.35 -45.13
C GLY A 294 -48.67 -27.14 -44.84
N ALA A 295 -49.32 -26.95 -43.68
CA ALA A 295 -50.62 -27.55 -43.37
C ALA A 295 -51.77 -26.51 -43.36
N ASP A 296 -51.63 -25.46 -44.17
CA ASP A 296 -52.60 -24.36 -44.31
C ASP A 296 -53.05 -23.81 -42.94
N GLU A 297 -54.36 -23.62 -42.73
CA GLU A 297 -54.95 -23.14 -41.47
C GLU A 297 -54.75 -24.11 -40.29
N GLN A 298 -54.37 -25.36 -40.55
CA GLN A 298 -54.07 -26.38 -39.54
C GLN A 298 -52.59 -26.39 -39.11
N THR A 299 -51.77 -25.50 -39.67
CA THR A 299 -50.34 -25.39 -39.33
C THR A 299 -50.16 -25.13 -37.83
N PRO A 300 -49.43 -26.01 -37.10
CA PRO A 300 -49.26 -25.87 -35.66
C PRO A 300 -48.43 -24.64 -35.28
N ILE A 301 -48.66 -24.13 -34.06
CA ILE A 301 -47.86 -23.06 -33.47
C ILE A 301 -46.43 -23.55 -33.21
N ALA A 302 -45.45 -22.68 -33.41
CA ALA A 302 -44.05 -22.98 -33.14
C ALA A 302 -43.81 -23.37 -31.67
N ARG A 303 -42.92 -24.33 -31.45
CA ARG A 303 -42.46 -24.74 -30.11
C ARG A 303 -41.18 -24.03 -29.75
N LEU A 304 -41.07 -23.61 -28.48
CA LEU A 304 -39.92 -22.87 -27.94
C LEU A 304 -39.42 -23.56 -26.67
N GLN A 305 -38.12 -23.82 -26.60
CA GLN A 305 -37.44 -24.21 -25.37
C GLN A 305 -36.33 -23.21 -25.06
N ALA A 306 -36.25 -22.70 -23.84
CA ALA A 306 -35.21 -21.78 -23.42
C ALA A 306 -34.22 -22.46 -22.47
N ALA A 307 -32.98 -21.97 -22.48
CA ALA A 307 -31.94 -22.28 -21.53
C ALA A 307 -31.06 -21.04 -21.31
N ARG A 308 -30.26 -21.04 -20.25
CA ARG A 308 -29.40 -19.92 -19.90
C ARG A 308 -28.04 -20.41 -19.45
N TRP A 309 -27.02 -19.89 -20.11
CA TRP A 309 -25.64 -20.04 -19.67
C TRP A 309 -25.31 -18.95 -18.68
N THR A 310 -24.69 -19.31 -17.57
CA THR A 310 -24.26 -18.38 -16.51
C THR A 310 -22.84 -18.68 -16.04
N ARG A 311 -22.16 -17.66 -15.55
CA ARG A 311 -20.92 -17.79 -14.78
C ARG A 311 -20.82 -16.67 -13.75
N THR A 312 -19.84 -16.77 -12.86
CA THR A 312 -19.42 -15.67 -12.00
C THR A 312 -18.10 -15.11 -12.51
N LEU A 313 -17.94 -13.79 -12.45
CA LEU A 313 -16.73 -13.06 -12.80
C LEU A 313 -16.11 -12.48 -11.53
N THR A 314 -14.79 -12.29 -11.54
CA THR A 314 -14.09 -11.49 -10.53
C THR A 314 -13.80 -10.11 -11.09
N VAL A 315 -14.16 -9.08 -10.35
CA VAL A 315 -13.93 -7.68 -10.74
C VAL A 315 -13.23 -6.98 -9.59
N ASP A 316 -12.24 -6.14 -9.90
CA ASP A 316 -11.73 -5.18 -8.93
C ASP A 316 -12.70 -4.00 -8.85
N GLU A 317 -13.34 -3.83 -7.70
CA GLU A 317 -14.31 -2.78 -7.46
C GLU A 317 -13.68 -1.38 -7.57
N ASN A 318 -12.40 -1.24 -7.23
CA ASN A 318 -11.71 0.05 -7.23
C ASN A 318 -11.45 0.55 -8.65
N THR A 319 -11.05 -0.33 -9.58
CA THR A 319 -10.74 0.02 -10.97
C THR A 319 -11.88 -0.30 -11.94
N SER A 320 -12.88 -1.07 -11.51
CA SER A 320 -13.94 -1.67 -12.34
C SER A 320 -13.42 -2.61 -13.44
N GLU A 321 -12.20 -3.13 -13.29
CA GLU A 321 -11.58 -4.03 -14.26
C GLU A 321 -11.88 -5.50 -13.96
N LEU A 322 -11.95 -6.31 -15.02
CA LEU A 322 -12.10 -7.75 -14.91
C LEU A 322 -10.76 -8.40 -14.59
N ILE A 323 -10.76 -9.27 -13.58
CA ILE A 323 -9.59 -10.05 -13.21
C ILE A 323 -9.69 -11.43 -13.85
N ASP A 324 -8.83 -11.67 -14.84
CA ASP A 324 -8.78 -12.97 -15.51
C ASP A 324 -8.41 -14.07 -14.51
N ASN A 325 -9.15 -15.19 -14.56
CA ASN A 325 -9.05 -16.29 -13.59
C ASN A 325 -9.05 -15.84 -12.12
N GLY A 326 -9.70 -14.70 -11.81
CA GLY A 326 -9.77 -14.18 -10.45
C GLY A 326 -10.49 -15.13 -9.48
N LYS A 327 -10.35 -14.84 -8.19
CA LYS A 327 -10.81 -15.66 -7.06
C LYS A 327 -12.24 -16.23 -7.18
N TYR A 328 -13.17 -15.45 -7.74
CA TYR A 328 -14.59 -15.81 -7.88
C TYR A 328 -14.98 -16.26 -9.28
N THR A 329 -14.04 -16.24 -10.23
CA THR A 329 -14.33 -16.53 -11.63
C THR A 329 -14.65 -18.01 -11.80
N THR A 330 -15.80 -18.32 -12.39
CA THR A 330 -16.24 -19.70 -12.63
C THR A 330 -16.34 -20.04 -14.11
N ALA A 331 -16.19 -21.33 -14.42
CA ALA A 331 -16.55 -21.84 -15.73
C ALA A 331 -18.05 -21.65 -16.00
N TRP A 332 -18.40 -21.52 -17.27
CA TRP A 332 -19.78 -21.42 -17.70
C TRP A 332 -20.56 -22.69 -17.35
N LYS A 333 -21.76 -22.49 -16.79
CA LYS A 333 -22.74 -23.53 -16.50
C LYS A 333 -24.03 -23.23 -17.23
N VAL A 334 -24.74 -24.26 -17.66
CA VAL A 334 -26.07 -24.14 -18.25
C VAL A 334 -27.11 -24.64 -17.25
N ASP A 335 -28.26 -23.98 -17.17
CA ASP A 335 -29.38 -24.37 -16.32
C ASP A 335 -30.06 -25.68 -16.80
N LYS A 336 -29.93 -25.99 -18.09
CA LYS A 336 -30.47 -27.18 -18.75
C LYS A 336 -29.47 -27.72 -19.78
N ASN A 337 -29.02 -28.96 -19.61
CA ASN A 337 -27.99 -29.55 -20.48
C ASN A 337 -28.50 -29.92 -21.89
N ARG A 338 -29.80 -30.24 -22.02
CA ARG A 338 -30.40 -30.67 -23.30
C ARG A 338 -31.81 -30.13 -23.48
N TYR A 339 -32.14 -29.71 -24.69
CA TYR A 339 -33.52 -29.55 -25.14
C TYR A 339 -34.19 -30.92 -25.29
N ALA A 340 -35.47 -31.02 -24.87
CA ALA A 340 -36.23 -32.25 -24.95
C ALA A 340 -36.62 -32.54 -26.41
N ALA A 341 -36.81 -33.80 -26.76
CA ALA A 341 -37.28 -34.15 -28.08
C ALA A 341 -38.71 -33.62 -28.30
N VAL A 342 -38.99 -33.11 -29.50
CA VAL A 342 -40.29 -32.54 -29.87
C VAL A 342 -40.97 -33.46 -30.89
N LYS A 343 -42.03 -34.16 -30.47
CA LYS A 343 -42.86 -34.95 -31.39
C LYS A 343 -43.63 -34.00 -32.32
N THR A 344 -43.61 -34.27 -33.62
CA THR A 344 -44.35 -33.51 -34.62
C THR A 344 -45.85 -33.77 -34.44
N PRO A 345 -46.69 -32.72 -34.37
CA PRO A 345 -48.14 -32.89 -34.34
C PRO A 345 -48.66 -33.67 -35.55
N ILE A 346 -49.63 -34.55 -35.33
CA ILE A 346 -50.24 -35.32 -36.42
C ILE A 346 -51.43 -34.53 -36.93
N ILE A 347 -51.46 -34.28 -38.23
CA ILE A 347 -52.50 -33.51 -38.91
C ILE A 347 -53.10 -34.41 -39.98
N ASN A 348 -54.38 -34.74 -39.83
CA ASN A 348 -55.04 -35.62 -40.78
C ASN A 348 -55.15 -34.95 -42.16
N GLY A 349 -54.79 -35.69 -43.21
CA GLY A 349 -54.74 -35.15 -44.58
C GLY A 349 -53.38 -34.56 -44.96
N TYR A 350 -52.40 -34.57 -44.06
CA TYR A 350 -51.02 -34.16 -44.33
C TYR A 350 -50.03 -35.17 -43.76
N HIS A 351 -48.82 -35.20 -44.32
CA HIS A 351 -47.66 -35.88 -43.76
C HIS A 351 -46.47 -34.92 -43.69
N ALA A 352 -45.71 -35.00 -42.61
CA ALA A 352 -44.53 -34.18 -42.34
C ALA A 352 -43.26 -34.80 -42.94
N ASP A 353 -42.22 -33.98 -43.12
CA ASP A 353 -40.87 -34.45 -43.44
C ASP A 353 -40.17 -35.14 -42.26
N LYS A 354 -40.56 -34.82 -41.02
CA LYS A 354 -39.96 -35.32 -39.77
C LYS A 354 -41.02 -35.66 -38.74
N ASN A 355 -40.92 -36.86 -38.16
CA ASN A 355 -41.83 -37.29 -37.09
C ASN A 355 -41.44 -36.72 -35.72
N ILE A 356 -40.15 -36.48 -35.51
CA ILE A 356 -39.59 -36.00 -34.25
C ILE A 356 -38.37 -35.12 -34.51
N ILE A 357 -38.23 -34.06 -33.70
CA ILE A 357 -36.97 -33.35 -33.54
C ILE A 357 -36.28 -33.96 -32.32
N GLU A 358 -35.19 -34.69 -32.56
CA GLU A 358 -34.42 -35.36 -31.51
C GLU A 358 -33.85 -34.39 -30.47
N ALA A 359 -33.71 -34.85 -29.23
CA ALA A 359 -33.17 -34.05 -28.13
C ALA A 359 -31.76 -33.52 -28.47
N LYS A 360 -31.56 -32.20 -28.39
CA LYS A 360 -30.26 -31.56 -28.67
C LYS A 360 -29.58 -31.08 -27.40
N GLU A 361 -28.26 -31.17 -27.37
CA GLU A 361 -27.45 -30.52 -26.34
C GLU A 361 -27.56 -29.00 -26.47
N VAL A 362 -27.71 -28.32 -25.33
CA VAL A 362 -27.73 -26.86 -25.32
C VAL A 362 -26.34 -26.35 -25.64
N LYS A 363 -26.22 -25.47 -26.63
CA LYS A 363 -25.00 -24.75 -26.97
C LYS A 363 -25.17 -23.28 -26.60
N LYS A 364 -24.08 -22.50 -26.61
CA LYS A 364 -24.15 -21.04 -26.48
C LYS A 364 -24.59 -20.34 -27.78
N ALA A 365 -25.60 -20.90 -28.42
CA ALA A 365 -26.17 -20.40 -29.66
C ALA A 365 -27.62 -20.89 -29.76
N ASP A 366 -28.46 -20.10 -30.44
CA ASP A 366 -29.82 -20.50 -30.75
C ASP A 366 -29.85 -21.62 -31.78
N LEU A 367 -30.86 -22.48 -31.68
CA LEU A 367 -31.14 -23.56 -32.63
C LEU A 367 -32.52 -23.34 -33.25
N ASP A 368 -32.61 -23.37 -34.57
CA ASP A 368 -33.87 -23.23 -35.29
C ASP A 368 -34.09 -24.46 -36.19
N PHE A 369 -35.26 -25.08 -36.05
CA PHE A 369 -35.70 -26.21 -36.85
C PHE A 369 -37.02 -25.87 -37.56
N THR A 370 -37.18 -26.38 -38.77
CA THR A 370 -38.43 -26.31 -39.53
C THR A 370 -38.89 -27.73 -39.86
N VAL A 371 -40.19 -27.98 -39.64
CA VAL A 371 -40.93 -29.17 -40.05
C VAL A 371 -41.93 -28.74 -41.13
N ILE A 372 -41.91 -29.44 -42.25
CA ILE A 372 -42.70 -29.13 -43.44
C ILE A 372 -43.73 -30.23 -43.62
N TYR A 373 -45.00 -29.85 -43.65
CA TYR A 373 -46.12 -30.71 -44.03
C TYR A 373 -46.35 -30.63 -45.52
N LYS A 374 -46.76 -31.76 -46.09
CA LYS A 374 -47.27 -31.89 -47.44
C LYS A 374 -48.66 -32.50 -47.37
N ALA A 375 -49.56 -32.03 -48.22
CA ALA A 375 -50.87 -32.65 -48.35
C ALA A 375 -50.72 -34.11 -48.79
N ASN A 376 -51.55 -34.98 -48.22
CA ASN A 376 -51.62 -36.38 -48.63
C ASN A 376 -52.27 -36.48 -50.01
N GLY A 377 -51.83 -37.47 -50.79
CA GLY A 377 -52.49 -37.89 -52.01
C GLY A 377 -53.92 -38.34 -51.76
N ARG A 378 -54.71 -38.35 -52.82
CA ARG A 378 -56.14 -38.67 -52.81
C ARG A 378 -56.42 -40.02 -53.45
N ILE A 379 -57.51 -40.64 -53.01
CA ILE A 379 -58.12 -41.76 -53.70
C ILE A 379 -59.02 -41.16 -54.78
N VAL A 380 -58.66 -41.40 -56.04
CA VAL A 380 -59.34 -40.81 -57.20
C VAL A 380 -60.12 -41.89 -57.95
N PRO A 381 -61.47 -41.91 -57.84
CA PRO A 381 -62.31 -42.86 -58.54
C PRO A 381 -62.36 -42.58 -60.05
N VAL A 382 -62.06 -43.60 -60.84
CA VAL A 382 -62.15 -43.56 -62.30
C VAL A 382 -63.05 -44.68 -62.83
N ASP A 383 -63.66 -44.47 -63.99
CA ASP A 383 -64.41 -45.49 -64.70
C ASP A 383 -63.50 -46.61 -65.25
N ALA A 384 -64.10 -47.62 -65.89
CA ALA A 384 -63.36 -48.74 -66.49
C ALA A 384 -62.33 -48.32 -67.56
N LYS A 385 -62.49 -47.12 -68.15
CA LYS A 385 -61.63 -46.55 -69.20
C LYS A 385 -60.59 -45.57 -68.64
N GLY A 386 -60.65 -45.24 -67.36
CA GLY A 386 -59.74 -44.31 -66.68
C GLY A 386 -60.22 -42.87 -66.62
N ASN A 387 -61.46 -42.56 -67.00
CA ASN A 387 -62.02 -41.22 -66.86
C ASN A 387 -62.52 -40.97 -65.44
N LEU A 388 -62.41 -39.74 -64.94
CA LEU A 388 -62.92 -39.37 -63.61
C LEU A 388 -64.43 -39.57 -63.50
N LEU A 389 -64.88 -40.14 -62.39
CA LEU A 389 -66.30 -40.19 -62.05
C LEU A 389 -66.77 -38.82 -61.57
N ALA A 390 -67.82 -38.28 -62.20
CA ALA A 390 -68.33 -36.94 -61.89
C ALA A 390 -69.02 -36.89 -60.52
N SER A 391 -68.80 -35.80 -59.77
CA SER A 391 -69.42 -35.52 -58.47
C SER A 391 -69.19 -36.59 -57.40
N VAL A 392 -68.04 -37.26 -57.45
CA VAL A 392 -67.63 -38.24 -56.43
C VAL A 392 -66.55 -37.63 -55.54
N ASP A 393 -66.71 -37.81 -54.23
CA ASP A 393 -65.71 -37.39 -53.25
C ASP A 393 -64.37 -38.12 -53.47
N GLN A 394 -63.28 -37.36 -53.38
CA GLN A 394 -61.91 -37.84 -53.49
C GLN A 394 -61.23 -37.70 -52.12
N PRO A 395 -61.45 -38.64 -51.18
CA PRO A 395 -60.86 -38.54 -49.86
C PRO A 395 -59.33 -38.60 -49.95
N SER A 396 -58.66 -37.79 -49.14
CA SER A 396 -57.21 -37.90 -48.93
C SER A 396 -56.87 -39.15 -48.13
N TYR A 397 -55.65 -39.64 -48.25
CA TYR A 397 -55.18 -40.72 -47.38
C TYR A 397 -55.22 -40.28 -45.92
N VAL A 398 -55.68 -41.20 -45.06
CA VAL A 398 -55.66 -40.99 -43.61
C VAL A 398 -54.21 -41.04 -43.12
N THR A 399 -53.78 -39.98 -42.43
CA THR A 399 -52.45 -39.89 -41.81
C THR A 399 -52.32 -40.95 -40.70
N ASP A 400 -51.15 -41.55 -40.56
CA ASP A 400 -50.88 -42.51 -39.49
C ASP A 400 -51.00 -41.81 -38.12
N PRO A 401 -51.84 -42.31 -37.18
CA PRO A 401 -52.06 -41.67 -35.88
C PRO A 401 -50.85 -41.76 -34.94
N GLU A 402 -49.80 -42.52 -35.28
CA GLU A 402 -48.58 -42.63 -34.49
C GLU A 402 -47.34 -42.03 -35.16
N ASP A 403 -47.38 -41.81 -36.48
CA ASP A 403 -46.25 -41.31 -37.26
C ASP A 403 -46.69 -40.20 -38.23
N ALA A 404 -46.35 -38.95 -37.89
CA ALA A 404 -46.69 -37.78 -38.69
C ALA A 404 -46.09 -37.81 -40.10
N THR A 405 -45.09 -38.66 -40.38
CA THR A 405 -44.44 -38.76 -41.71
C THR A 405 -45.10 -39.75 -42.65
N LYS A 406 -46.12 -40.47 -42.17
CA LYS A 406 -46.73 -41.58 -42.90
C LYS A 406 -48.24 -41.44 -42.98
N VAL A 407 -48.80 -42.16 -43.94
CA VAL A 407 -50.22 -42.45 -44.05
C VAL A 407 -50.46 -43.92 -43.73
N LEU A 408 -51.69 -44.30 -43.36
CA LEU A 408 -51.99 -45.72 -43.16
C LEU A 408 -51.68 -46.50 -44.45
N PRO A 409 -50.92 -47.61 -44.37
CA PRO A 409 -50.44 -48.33 -45.55
C PRO A 409 -51.58 -48.95 -46.36
N LYS A 410 -52.71 -49.24 -45.69
CA LYS A 410 -53.94 -49.75 -46.30
C LYS A 410 -55.06 -48.75 -46.11
N GLN A 411 -55.67 -48.32 -47.21
CA GLN A 411 -56.77 -47.35 -47.21
C GLN A 411 -58.02 -48.00 -47.81
N GLY A 412 -59.17 -47.80 -47.17
CA GLY A 412 -60.45 -48.18 -47.75
C GLY A 412 -60.80 -47.27 -48.92
N VAL A 413 -61.47 -47.81 -49.93
CA VAL A 413 -61.93 -47.02 -51.08
C VAL A 413 -63.37 -46.52 -50.85
N PRO A 414 -63.75 -45.34 -51.38
CA PRO A 414 -65.09 -44.79 -51.19
C PRO A 414 -66.17 -45.70 -51.81
N ARG A 415 -67.31 -45.84 -51.13
CA ARG A 415 -68.46 -46.55 -51.69
C ARG A 415 -69.25 -45.61 -52.59
N ILE A 416 -69.36 -45.98 -53.87
CA ILE A 416 -70.04 -45.17 -54.88
C ILE A 416 -71.33 -45.89 -55.28
N MET A 417 -72.46 -45.19 -55.21
CA MET A 417 -73.76 -45.75 -55.59
C MET A 417 -73.74 -46.20 -57.06
N ASN A 418 -74.25 -47.40 -57.34
CA ASN A 418 -74.29 -48.04 -58.67
C ASN A 418 -72.94 -48.48 -59.27
N TYR A 419 -71.85 -48.41 -58.50
CA TYR A 419 -70.53 -48.86 -58.93
C TYR A 419 -69.93 -49.87 -57.94
N VAL A 420 -69.04 -50.72 -58.44
CA VAL A 420 -68.24 -51.66 -57.66
C VAL A 420 -66.76 -51.37 -57.90
N PRO A 421 -65.94 -51.13 -56.85
CA PRO A 421 -64.51 -50.89 -57.01
C PRO A 421 -63.78 -52.17 -57.44
N GLU A 422 -62.67 -52.02 -58.17
CA GLU A 422 -61.79 -53.14 -58.51
C GLU A 422 -61.22 -53.83 -57.26
N GLN A 423 -60.94 -53.05 -56.23
CA GLN A 423 -60.40 -53.47 -54.95
C GLN A 423 -60.99 -52.63 -53.82
N GLU A 424 -61.44 -53.26 -52.73
CA GLU A 424 -62.05 -52.56 -51.59
C GLU A 424 -61.00 -51.84 -50.71
N VAL A 425 -59.74 -52.27 -50.79
CA VAL A 425 -58.60 -51.72 -50.03
C VAL A 425 -57.42 -51.54 -50.98
N ILE A 426 -56.83 -50.35 -50.99
CA ILE A 426 -55.59 -50.07 -51.72
C ILE A 426 -54.39 -50.13 -50.78
N THR A 427 -53.21 -50.43 -51.34
CA THR A 427 -51.93 -50.23 -50.64
C THR A 427 -51.29 -48.96 -51.15
N VAL A 428 -51.00 -48.01 -50.26
CA VAL A 428 -50.40 -46.73 -50.64
C VAL A 428 -48.89 -46.89 -50.82
N GLY A 429 -48.38 -46.45 -51.98
CA GLY A 429 -46.94 -46.45 -52.28
C GLY A 429 -46.27 -45.15 -51.88
N ASP A 430 -46.78 -44.01 -52.37
CA ASP A 430 -46.32 -42.66 -52.04
C ASP A 430 -47.45 -41.89 -51.34
N ALA A 431 -47.14 -41.30 -50.19
CA ALA A 431 -48.10 -40.53 -49.40
C ALA A 431 -48.54 -39.23 -50.09
N SER A 432 -47.76 -38.71 -51.05
CA SER A 432 -48.03 -37.47 -51.79
C SER A 432 -48.75 -37.70 -53.13
N GLU A 433 -48.77 -38.92 -53.66
CA GLU A 433 -49.33 -39.18 -54.99
C GLU A 433 -50.77 -39.71 -54.93
N ASP A 434 -51.61 -39.21 -55.84
CA ASP A 434 -52.98 -39.68 -55.99
C ASP A 434 -53.01 -41.12 -56.54
N THR A 435 -53.85 -41.98 -55.96
CA THR A 435 -54.07 -43.35 -56.46
C THR A 435 -55.38 -43.40 -57.24
N LEU A 436 -55.28 -43.76 -58.52
CA LEU A 436 -56.46 -44.04 -59.35
C LEU A 436 -57.05 -45.40 -58.98
N VAL A 437 -58.33 -45.42 -58.62
CA VAL A 437 -59.09 -46.66 -58.34
C VAL A 437 -60.18 -46.82 -59.38
N ARG A 438 -60.15 -47.94 -60.11
CA ARG A 438 -61.17 -48.24 -61.13
C ARG A 438 -62.46 -48.72 -60.49
N TYR A 439 -63.57 -48.23 -61.00
CA TYR A 439 -64.92 -48.60 -60.64
C TYR A 439 -65.67 -49.07 -61.88
N TYR A 440 -66.49 -50.09 -61.69
CA TYR A 440 -67.29 -50.73 -62.73
C TYR A 440 -68.76 -50.60 -62.39
N THR A 441 -69.60 -50.33 -63.38
CA THR A 441 -71.05 -50.53 -63.22
C THR A 441 -71.34 -52.01 -62.92
N PHE A 442 -72.51 -52.31 -62.36
CA PHE A 442 -72.87 -53.71 -62.06
C PHE A 442 -72.78 -54.64 -63.28
N ASN A 443 -73.11 -54.12 -64.47
CA ASN A 443 -73.00 -54.87 -65.73
C ASN A 443 -71.53 -55.15 -66.10
N GLU A 444 -70.69 -54.11 -66.12
CA GLU A 444 -69.26 -54.25 -66.45
C GLU A 444 -68.52 -55.13 -65.43
N TRP A 445 -68.90 -55.07 -64.16
CA TRP A 445 -68.34 -55.92 -63.10
C TRP A 445 -68.69 -57.39 -63.30
N GLY A 446 -69.93 -57.67 -63.71
CA GLY A 446 -70.38 -59.02 -64.08
C GLY A 446 -69.55 -59.61 -65.23
N GLU A 447 -69.32 -58.81 -66.27
CA GLU A 447 -68.47 -59.17 -67.41
C GLU A 447 -67.00 -59.40 -67.01
N LEU A 448 -66.44 -58.49 -66.20
CA LEU A 448 -65.05 -58.60 -65.70
C LEU A 448 -64.84 -59.87 -64.87
N LYS A 449 -65.79 -60.20 -63.98
CA LYS A 449 -65.76 -61.44 -63.20
C LYS A 449 -65.81 -62.68 -64.10
N ALA A 450 -66.67 -62.68 -65.11
CA ALA A 450 -66.76 -63.78 -66.07
C ALA A 450 -65.44 -63.94 -66.87
N LYS A 451 -64.81 -62.83 -67.29
CA LYS A 451 -63.51 -62.82 -67.98
C LYS A 451 -62.37 -63.31 -67.09
N LYS A 452 -62.24 -62.81 -65.86
CA LYS A 452 -61.23 -63.26 -64.88
C LYS A 452 -61.41 -64.75 -64.55
N ALA A 453 -62.65 -65.24 -64.42
CA ALA A 453 -62.94 -66.66 -64.21
C ALA A 453 -62.59 -67.53 -65.43
N ALA A 454 -62.80 -67.03 -66.65
CA ALA A 454 -62.41 -67.72 -67.89
C ALA A 454 -60.88 -67.76 -68.08
N GLU A 455 -60.17 -66.68 -67.74
CA GLU A 455 -58.69 -66.63 -67.76
C GLU A 455 -58.06 -67.54 -66.70
N GLN A 456 -58.64 -67.64 -65.50
CA GLN A 456 -58.23 -68.63 -64.50
C GLN A 456 -58.48 -70.06 -64.97
N LYS A 457 -59.63 -70.35 -65.60
CA LYS A 457 -59.91 -71.65 -66.22
C LYS A 457 -58.89 -71.97 -67.33
N GLN A 458 -58.48 -70.99 -68.16
CA GLN A 458 -57.44 -71.17 -69.17
C GLN A 458 -56.02 -71.31 -68.59
N LYS A 459 -55.65 -70.57 -67.53
CA LYS A 459 -54.38 -70.74 -66.81
C LYS A 459 -54.29 -72.11 -66.13
N ALA A 460 -55.39 -72.58 -65.55
CA ALA A 460 -55.53 -73.94 -65.00
C ALA A 460 -55.48 -75.03 -66.09
N LEU A 461 -55.98 -74.75 -67.30
CA LEU A 461 -55.86 -75.63 -68.47
C LEU A 461 -54.42 -75.68 -69.03
N LYS A 462 -53.67 -74.57 -68.98
CA LYS A 462 -52.26 -74.51 -69.41
C LYS A 462 -51.29 -75.16 -68.43
N THR A 463 -51.67 -75.32 -67.16
CA THR A 463 -50.90 -76.07 -66.15
C THR A 463 -51.28 -77.55 -66.05
N LYS A 464 -52.21 -78.04 -66.88
CA LYS A 464 -52.57 -79.47 -66.96
C LYS A 464 -52.59 -79.98 -68.40
N LYS A 465 -51.47 -80.58 -68.83
CA LYS A 465 -51.38 -81.63 -69.86
C LYS A 465 -50.15 -82.51 -69.54
N PRO A 466 -50.18 -83.82 -69.87
CA PRO A 466 -50.63 -84.85 -68.92
C PRO A 466 -49.53 -85.88 -68.59
N ILE A 467 -49.63 -86.47 -67.40
CA ILE A 467 -48.85 -87.64 -66.97
C ILE A 467 -49.77 -88.87 -66.99
N GLU A 468 -49.39 -89.86 -67.78
CA GLU A 468 -49.63 -91.30 -67.62
C GLU A 468 -48.45 -91.99 -68.32
N ASN A 469 -47.79 -93.03 -67.83
CA ASN A 469 -48.01 -93.88 -66.67
C ASN A 469 -46.71 -94.67 -66.44
N LYS A 470 -46.30 -94.83 -65.17
CA LYS A 470 -45.86 -96.08 -64.52
C LYS A 470 -44.97 -95.81 -63.30
N ASP A 471 -45.63 -95.95 -62.15
CA ASP A 471 -45.20 -96.79 -61.02
C ASP A 471 -43.92 -96.41 -60.27
N GLU A 472 -44.09 -95.56 -59.27
CA GLU A 472 -43.65 -95.85 -57.89
C GLU A 472 -44.58 -95.08 -56.91
N GLN A 473 -45.77 -95.62 -56.73
CA GLN A 473 -46.59 -95.44 -55.52
C GLN A 473 -46.22 -96.64 -54.62
N GLU A 474 -46.03 -96.51 -53.32
CA GLU A 474 -46.98 -95.94 -52.38
C GLU A 474 -46.48 -96.28 -50.97
N LYS A 475 -47.00 -95.54 -49.98
CA LYS A 475 -47.20 -95.89 -48.55
C LYS A 475 -46.37 -95.03 -47.61
N LYS A 476 -47.04 -94.06 -46.98
CA LYS A 476 -47.92 -94.18 -45.79
C LYS A 476 -47.09 -93.90 -44.55
N GLU A 477 -47.67 -93.06 -43.70
CA GLU A 477 -47.52 -93.08 -42.25
C GLU A 477 -46.10 -92.87 -41.70
N LYS A 478 -45.88 -91.72 -41.05
CA LYS A 478 -45.85 -91.67 -39.57
C LYS A 478 -44.91 -92.72 -38.95
N VAL A 479 -43.91 -92.17 -38.25
CA VAL A 479 -42.96 -92.79 -37.30
C VAL A 479 -41.62 -93.19 -37.90
N GLU A 480 -40.64 -92.30 -37.79
CA GLU A 480 -39.38 -92.55 -37.06
C GLU A 480 -38.74 -91.16 -36.81
N VAL A 481 -38.84 -90.58 -35.60
CA VAL A 481 -37.86 -90.78 -34.52
C VAL A 481 -36.49 -90.31 -35.06
N LYS A 482 -36.12 -89.04 -34.89
CA LYS A 482 -35.32 -88.55 -33.74
C LYS A 482 -34.31 -89.61 -33.28
N LEU A 483 -33.01 -89.27 -33.26
CA LEU A 483 -31.86 -90.08 -32.80
C LEU A 483 -31.24 -90.88 -33.96
N LEU A 484 -29.93 -91.00 -34.14
CA LEU A 484 -28.73 -90.52 -33.45
C LEU A 484 -27.57 -90.98 -34.36
N LYS A 485 -26.49 -90.19 -34.37
CA LYS A 485 -25.09 -90.66 -34.44
C LYS A 485 -24.60 -91.36 -35.72
N SER A 486 -23.78 -90.63 -36.45
CA SER A 486 -22.34 -90.91 -36.66
C SER A 486 -21.79 -89.71 -37.43
N ALA A 487 -20.85 -88.91 -36.96
CA ALA A 487 -19.52 -89.25 -36.47
C ALA A 487 -19.18 -88.32 -35.28
N GLU A 488 -18.99 -88.87 -34.09
CA GLU A 488 -17.70 -89.31 -33.52
C GLU A 488 -16.97 -88.17 -32.80
N ASP A 489 -17.22 -88.20 -31.50
CA ASP A 489 -16.24 -88.15 -30.42
C ASP A 489 -15.50 -86.85 -30.12
N GLU A 490 -16.03 -86.18 -29.10
CA GLU A 490 -15.28 -85.43 -28.10
C GLU A 490 -14.10 -86.25 -27.55
N LYS A 491 -12.91 -85.65 -27.52
CA LYS A 491 -12.16 -85.48 -26.25
C LYS A 491 -10.98 -84.51 -26.39
N LYS A 492 -11.11 -83.45 -25.59
CA LYS A 492 -10.15 -82.99 -24.57
C LYS A 492 -8.78 -82.39 -24.99
N LEU A 493 -8.63 -81.19 -24.43
CA LEU A 493 -7.51 -80.68 -23.62
C LEU A 493 -6.29 -80.04 -24.30
N GLU A 494 -6.00 -78.88 -23.70
CA GLU A 494 -4.69 -78.39 -23.30
C GLU A 494 -3.76 -77.70 -24.33
N LYS A 495 -3.29 -76.54 -23.84
CA LYS A 495 -1.95 -75.98 -24.02
C LYS A 495 -1.59 -75.52 -25.43
N LYS A 496 -1.69 -74.21 -25.63
CA LYS A 496 -0.68 -73.48 -26.40
C LYS A 496 0.19 -72.69 -25.43
N ASP A 497 1.35 -73.24 -25.18
CA ASP A 497 2.49 -72.54 -24.60
C ASP A 497 3.63 -72.59 -25.61
N THR A 498 4.27 -71.43 -25.81
CA THR A 498 5.57 -71.17 -26.48
C THR A 498 5.75 -71.61 -27.93
N GLY A 499 6.32 -70.82 -28.84
CA GLY A 499 6.90 -69.48 -28.77
C GLY A 499 7.69 -69.24 -30.07
N PHE A 500 7.92 -67.98 -30.42
CA PHE A 500 9.25 -67.45 -30.73
C PHE A 500 9.18 -65.99 -31.18
N LYS A 501 9.87 -65.14 -30.40
CA LYS A 501 10.69 -63.97 -30.80
C LYS A 501 9.98 -62.82 -31.55
N SER A 502 10.26 -61.54 -31.33
CA SER A 502 11.20 -60.82 -30.48
C SER A 502 11.10 -59.34 -30.90
N MET A 503 11.03 -58.41 -29.92
CA MET A 503 11.54 -57.01 -29.96
C MET A 503 10.91 -56.02 -30.97
N PHE A 504 10.55 -54.75 -30.70
CA PHE A 504 10.96 -53.66 -29.77
C PHE A 504 9.73 -52.73 -29.54
N SER A 505 9.37 -52.30 -28.31
CA SER A 505 9.76 -51.04 -27.61
C SER A 505 9.43 -49.74 -28.37
N TRP A 506 8.85 -48.66 -27.84
CA TRP A 506 8.21 -48.25 -26.57
C TRP A 506 7.63 -46.84 -26.85
N LEU A 507 6.56 -46.44 -26.16
CA LEU A 507 6.03 -45.07 -26.19
C LEU A 507 6.34 -44.41 -24.83
N LYS A 508 6.89 -43.20 -24.88
CA LYS A 508 6.55 -42.14 -23.92
C LYS A 508 6.43 -40.83 -24.67
#